data_AF-A0A0P7UDT0-F1
#
_entry.id   AF-A0A0P7UDT0-F1
#
_cell.length_a   1.000
_cell.length_b   1.000
_cell.length_c   1.000
_cell.angle_alpha   90.00
_cell.angle_beta   90.00
_cell.angle_gamma   90.00
#
_symmetry.space_group_name_H-M   'P 1'
#
loop_
_entity.id
_entity.type
_entity.pdbx_description
1 polymer ?
#
loop_
_entity_poly.entity_id
_entity_poly.type
_entity_poly.pdbx_seq_one_letter_code
_entity_poly.pdbx_strand_id
1 'polypeptide(L)'
;MGYPRLEVEKQCELAPTLLTAMEGKPQPQQDCLMHLLIPTLFHMKYPSEPSKVASPFVLFEKPKTVHLLLDFMLDVLLMPYGFVLNEPAGRSAPASPQAGSGGAGTSASQGLPQPPPGMSVYAAKRVIGETQWSPEQLEQCKLGVVKFIEAKQVPEVETVIHLVIASSDTRHSVATAADLELKSKQ
;
A
#
# COMPACT_ATOMS: atom_id res chain seq x y z
N MET A 1 -11.36 -24.30 -3.67
CA MET A 1 -11.74 -22.98 -3.10
C MET A 1 -10.69 -21.97 -3.51
N GLY A 2 -11.08 -20.74 -3.88
CA GLY A 2 -10.10 -19.69 -4.22
C GLY A 2 -9.47 -19.07 -2.96
N TYR A 3 -8.25 -18.53 -3.06
CA TYR A 3 -7.49 -18.00 -1.92
C TYR A 3 -8.28 -17.04 -1.01
N PRO A 4 -9.03 -16.03 -1.51
CA PRO A 4 -9.80 -15.12 -0.66
C PRO A 4 -10.93 -15.78 0.14
N ARG A 5 -11.33 -17.00 -0.23
CA ARG A 5 -12.40 -17.76 0.42
C ARG A 5 -11.88 -18.74 1.47
N LEU A 6 -10.56 -18.79 1.68
CA LEU A 6 -9.95 -19.61 2.73
C LEU A 6 -10.10 -18.91 4.09
N GLU A 7 -10.05 -19.68 5.17
CA GLU A 7 -9.92 -19.14 6.52
C GLU A 7 -8.67 -18.28 6.65
N VAL A 8 -8.76 -17.20 7.44
CA VAL A 8 -7.68 -16.21 7.59
C VAL A 8 -6.36 -16.86 7.99
N GLU A 9 -6.39 -17.86 8.88
CA GLU A 9 -5.19 -18.60 9.29
C GLU A 9 -4.50 -19.30 8.11
N LYS A 10 -5.30 -19.89 7.21
CA LYS A 10 -4.77 -20.56 6.01
C LYS A 10 -4.25 -19.56 4.99
N GLN A 11 -4.86 -18.38 4.89
CA GLN A 11 -4.33 -17.29 4.07
C GLN A 11 -2.95 -16.86 4.58
N CYS A 12 -2.82 -16.61 5.88
CA CYS A 12 -1.54 -16.23 6.51
C CYS A 12 -0.45 -17.30 6.32
N GLU A 13 -0.80 -18.59 6.41
CA GLU A 13 0.14 -19.70 6.15
C GLU A 13 0.65 -19.69 4.69
N LEU A 14 -0.20 -19.33 3.73
CA LEU A 14 0.11 -19.33 2.30
C LEU A 14 0.70 -18.01 1.79
N ALA A 15 0.71 -16.95 2.60
CA ALA A 15 1.22 -15.63 2.21
C ALA A 15 2.67 -15.66 1.67
N PRO A 16 3.63 -16.41 2.27
CA PRO A 16 4.96 -16.56 1.70
C PRO A 16 4.99 -17.25 0.32
N THR A 17 4.06 -18.19 0.10
CA THR A 17 3.93 -18.89 -1.19
C THR A 17 3.45 -17.94 -2.28
N LEU A 18 2.56 -16.98 -1.97
CA LEU A 18 2.16 -15.95 -2.93
C LEU A 18 3.37 -15.16 -3.42
N LEU A 19 4.28 -14.81 -2.50
CA LEU A 19 5.48 -14.08 -2.85
C LEU A 19 6.42 -14.88 -3.74
N THR A 20 6.63 -16.15 -3.42
CA THR A 20 7.42 -17.06 -4.25
C THR A 20 6.78 -17.27 -5.62
N ALA A 21 5.44 -17.31 -5.69
CA ALA A 21 4.70 -17.51 -6.93
C ALA A 21 4.79 -16.30 -7.89
N MET A 22 5.16 -15.11 -7.43
CA MET A 22 5.34 -13.93 -8.30
C MET A 22 6.58 -14.03 -9.20
N GLU A 23 7.54 -14.87 -8.86
CA GLU A 23 8.80 -14.98 -9.57
C GLU A 23 8.60 -15.48 -11.00
N GLY A 24 9.17 -14.75 -11.97
CA GLY A 24 9.06 -15.07 -13.39
C GLY A 24 7.68 -14.85 -14.03
N LYS A 25 6.68 -14.36 -13.27
CA LYS A 25 5.36 -14.03 -13.81
C LYS A 25 5.32 -12.65 -14.48
N PRO A 26 4.46 -12.43 -15.49
CA PRO A 26 4.20 -11.11 -16.04
C PRO A 26 3.63 -10.14 -14.99
N GLN A 27 3.93 -8.84 -15.14
CA GLN A 27 3.52 -7.77 -14.21
C GLN A 27 2.03 -7.85 -13.79
N PRO A 28 1.04 -8.02 -14.71
CA PRO A 28 -0.36 -8.08 -14.28
C PRO A 28 -0.65 -9.24 -13.32
N GLN A 29 0.01 -10.39 -13.51
CA GLN A 29 -0.16 -11.54 -12.60
C GLN A 29 0.51 -11.30 -11.25
N GLN A 30 1.64 -10.58 -11.24
CA GLN A 30 2.29 -10.19 -9.99
C GLN A 30 1.41 -9.21 -9.21
N ASP A 31 0.79 -8.24 -9.88
CA ASP A 31 -0.12 -7.29 -9.25
C ASP A 31 -1.34 -8.01 -8.64
N CYS A 32 -1.92 -9.00 -9.34
CA CYS A 32 -2.97 -9.84 -8.77
C CYS A 32 -2.53 -10.57 -7.49
N LEU A 33 -1.29 -11.08 -7.46
CA LEU A 33 -0.75 -11.74 -6.27
C LEU A 33 -0.49 -10.73 -5.13
N MET A 34 -0.09 -9.50 -5.43
CA MET A 34 0.04 -8.41 -4.45
C MET A 34 -1.32 -8.04 -3.85
N HIS A 35 -2.38 -7.97 -4.66
CA HIS A 35 -3.75 -7.72 -4.16
C HIS A 35 -4.26 -8.80 -3.22
N LEU A 36 -3.76 -10.04 -3.35
CA LEU A 36 -4.06 -11.11 -2.41
C LEU A 36 -3.18 -11.02 -1.16
N LEU A 37 -1.91 -10.67 -1.32
CA LEU A 37 -0.92 -10.66 -0.24
C LEU A 37 -1.13 -9.50 0.74
N ILE A 38 -1.27 -8.27 0.24
CA ILE A 38 -1.27 -7.06 1.08
C ILE A 38 -2.36 -7.08 2.17
N PRO A 39 -3.63 -7.44 1.88
CA PRO A 39 -4.64 -7.53 2.92
C PRO A 39 -4.33 -8.61 3.98
N THR A 40 -3.67 -9.70 3.59
CA THR A 40 -3.29 -10.78 4.51
C THR A 40 -2.25 -10.33 5.53
N LEU A 41 -1.36 -9.39 5.18
CA LEU A 41 -0.28 -8.91 6.08
C LEU A 41 -0.82 -8.35 7.40
N PHE A 42 -2.01 -7.75 7.38
CA PHE A 42 -2.64 -7.22 8.59
C PHE A 42 -2.93 -8.29 9.66
N HIS A 43 -3.25 -9.50 9.20
CA HIS A 43 -3.62 -10.65 10.03
C HIS A 43 -2.45 -11.57 10.35
N MET A 44 -1.29 -11.36 9.73
CA MET A 44 -0.12 -12.16 10.03
C MET A 44 0.38 -11.91 11.46
N LYS A 45 0.77 -13.00 12.11
CA LYS A 45 1.44 -12.96 13.41
C LYS A 45 2.93 -13.06 13.15
N TYR A 46 3.64 -11.97 13.35
CA TYR A 46 5.09 -11.96 13.25
C TYR A 46 5.70 -12.34 14.61
N PRO A 47 6.69 -13.26 14.63
CA PRO A 47 7.35 -13.62 15.87
C PRO A 47 8.12 -12.41 16.44
N SER A 48 7.84 -12.05 17.70
CA SER A 48 8.48 -10.93 18.40
C SER A 48 9.89 -11.25 18.92
N GLU A 49 10.26 -12.52 18.93
CA GLU A 49 11.56 -13.01 19.43
C GLU A 49 12.53 -13.23 18.25
N PRO A 50 13.75 -12.65 18.28
CA PRO A 50 14.77 -12.85 17.24
C PRO A 50 15.39 -14.26 17.23
N SER A 51 14.78 -15.23 17.93
CA SER A 51 15.33 -16.56 18.12
C SER A 51 15.04 -17.45 16.91
N LYS A 52 15.96 -17.46 15.93
CA LYS A 52 16.18 -18.48 14.88
C LYS A 52 15.00 -18.94 14.00
N VAL A 53 13.79 -18.42 14.15
CA VAL A 53 12.69 -18.68 13.21
C VAL A 53 12.98 -17.84 11.98
N ALA A 54 13.41 -18.50 10.90
CA ALA A 54 13.66 -17.88 9.61
C ALA A 54 12.49 -16.98 9.22
N SER A 55 12.77 -15.79 8.67
CA SER A 55 11.72 -14.88 8.19
C SER A 55 10.77 -15.69 7.30
N PRO A 56 9.45 -15.67 7.53
CA PRO A 56 8.52 -16.51 6.78
C PRO A 56 8.62 -16.34 5.26
N PHE A 57 9.11 -15.19 4.78
CA PHE A 57 9.13 -14.82 3.37
C PHE A 57 10.43 -15.10 2.60
N VAL A 58 11.52 -15.51 3.27
CA VAL A 58 12.85 -15.79 2.64
C VAL A 58 13.24 -14.72 1.60
N LEU A 59 13.15 -13.44 1.99
CA LEU A 59 13.24 -12.30 1.06
C LEU A 59 14.65 -12.02 0.53
N PHE A 60 15.67 -12.42 1.29
CA PHE A 60 17.08 -12.17 1.00
C PHE A 60 17.58 -12.84 -0.29
N GLU A 61 16.93 -13.91 -0.74
CA GLU A 61 17.30 -14.62 -1.98
C GLU A 61 16.69 -13.98 -3.24
N LYS A 62 15.75 -13.03 -3.09
CA LYS A 62 14.90 -12.53 -4.18
C LYS A 62 14.81 -11.00 -4.22
N PRO A 63 15.92 -10.28 -4.49
CA PRO A 63 15.97 -8.82 -4.42
C PRO A 63 14.98 -8.13 -5.38
N LYS A 64 14.74 -8.70 -6.57
CA LYS A 64 13.76 -8.16 -7.53
C LYS A 64 12.32 -8.23 -7.00
N THR A 65 11.97 -9.33 -6.35
CA THR A 65 10.63 -9.53 -5.77
C THR A 65 10.43 -8.63 -4.56
N VAL A 66 11.48 -8.43 -3.75
CA VAL A 66 11.47 -7.48 -2.63
C VAL A 66 11.24 -6.06 -3.14
N HIS A 67 11.98 -5.64 -4.16
CA HIS A 67 11.80 -4.30 -4.73
C HIS A 67 10.37 -4.09 -5.24
N LEU A 68 9.82 -5.05 -5.98
CA LEU A 68 8.44 -5.02 -6.45
C LEU A 68 7.42 -4.92 -5.30
N LEU A 69 7.66 -5.66 -4.21
CA LEU A 69 6.83 -5.62 -3.00
C LEU A 69 6.88 -4.25 -2.34
N LEU A 70 8.08 -3.71 -2.14
CA LEU A 70 8.27 -2.41 -1.52
C LEU A 70 7.67 -1.28 -2.35
N ASP A 71 7.82 -1.31 -3.68
CA ASP A 71 7.19 -0.34 -4.57
C ASP A 71 5.66 -0.40 -4.47
N PHE A 72 5.09 -1.61 -4.45
CA PHE A 72 3.64 -1.76 -4.28
C PHE A 72 3.17 -1.28 -2.90
N MET A 73 3.91 -1.60 -1.84
CA MET A 73 3.62 -1.13 -0.47
C MET A 73 3.67 0.40 -0.37
N LEU A 74 4.62 1.03 -1.06
CA LEU A 74 4.73 2.48 -1.14
C LEU A 74 3.50 3.09 -1.83
N ASP A 75 3.09 2.52 -2.96
CA ASP A 75 1.89 2.95 -3.68
C ASP A 75 0.63 2.80 -2.80
N VAL A 76 0.53 1.73 -2.00
CA VAL A 76 -0.56 1.53 -1.02
C VAL A 76 -0.55 2.59 0.07
N LEU A 77 0.62 2.92 0.62
CA LEU A 77 0.77 3.95 1.65
C LEU A 77 0.38 5.35 1.14
N LEU A 78 0.74 5.65 -0.11
CA LEU A 78 0.39 6.91 -0.78
C LEU A 78 -1.09 7.01 -1.18
N MET A 79 -1.80 5.88 -1.27
CA MET A 79 -3.20 5.86 -1.69
C MET A 79 -4.11 6.64 -0.71
N PRO A 80 -4.93 7.60 -1.20
CA PRO A 80 -5.91 8.29 -0.36
C PRO A 80 -7.10 7.40 -0.05
N TYR A 81 -7.62 7.50 1.17
CA TYR A 81 -8.81 6.76 1.63
C TYR A 81 -10.09 7.03 0.84
N GLY A 82 -10.23 8.21 0.23
CA GLY A 82 -11.43 8.61 -0.51
C GLY A 82 -11.28 8.60 -2.03
N PHE A 83 -10.18 8.05 -2.57
CA PHE A 83 -9.95 8.12 -4.02
C PHE A 83 -10.83 7.11 -4.78
N VAL A 84 -11.45 7.57 -5.87
CA VAL A 84 -12.26 6.74 -6.76
C VAL A 84 -11.78 6.97 -8.19
N LEU A 85 -11.44 5.90 -8.90
CA LEU A 85 -10.82 5.94 -10.24
C LEU A 85 -11.73 6.52 -11.34
N ASN A 86 -13.00 6.82 -11.04
CA ASN A 86 -14.03 7.14 -12.02
C ASN A 86 -14.89 8.38 -11.70
N GLU A 87 -14.48 9.23 -10.76
CA GLU A 87 -15.22 10.48 -10.53
C GLU A 87 -14.77 11.55 -11.56
N PRO A 88 -15.65 12.05 -12.45
CA PRO A 88 -15.31 13.19 -13.30
C PRO A 88 -14.97 14.37 -12.39
N ALA A 89 -13.92 15.12 -12.74
CA ALA A 89 -13.42 16.26 -11.97
C ALA A 89 -14.56 17.24 -11.63
N GLY A 90 -15.14 17.05 -10.44
CA GLY A 90 -16.40 17.65 -10.04
C GLY A 90 -16.64 17.49 -8.56
N ARG A 91 -15.58 17.55 -7.75
CA ARG A 91 -15.71 17.78 -6.31
C ARG A 91 -14.78 18.89 -5.88
N SER A 92 -15.42 20.03 -5.66
CA SER A 92 -14.87 21.27 -5.16
C SER A 92 -13.96 21.02 -3.94
N ALA A 93 -12.72 21.50 -4.00
CA ALA A 93 -11.98 21.82 -2.79
C ALA A 93 -12.82 22.80 -1.95
N PRO A 94 -12.77 22.77 -0.61
CA PRO A 94 -13.41 23.79 0.19
C PRO A 94 -12.77 25.14 -0.14
N ALA A 95 -13.57 26.05 -0.69
CA ALA A 95 -13.13 27.39 -1.05
C ALA A 95 -12.67 28.14 0.20
N SER A 96 -11.42 28.60 0.20
CA SER A 96 -11.04 29.75 1.01
C SER A 96 -11.78 30.98 0.49
N PRO A 97 -12.31 31.88 1.33
CA PRO A 97 -13.09 33.01 0.85
C PRO A 97 -12.14 34.14 0.46
N GLN A 98 -11.90 34.38 -0.83
CA GLN A 98 -11.52 35.73 -1.25
C GLN A 98 -11.92 36.04 -2.70
N ALA A 99 -12.62 37.17 -2.83
CA ALA A 99 -13.22 37.72 -4.03
C ALA A 99 -12.20 38.15 -5.11
N GLY A 100 -12.62 38.13 -6.38
CA GLY A 100 -11.92 38.83 -7.45
C GLY A 100 -12.28 38.34 -8.85
N SER A 101 -13.04 39.16 -9.58
CA SER A 101 -13.40 39.02 -10.99
C SER A 101 -12.20 39.04 -11.95
N GLY A 102 -12.21 38.20 -12.98
CA GLY A 102 -11.34 38.35 -14.16
C GLY A 102 -11.29 37.08 -15.01
N GLY A 103 -11.81 37.15 -16.23
CA GLY A 103 -11.90 36.00 -17.12
C GLY A 103 -10.58 35.59 -17.79
N ALA A 104 -10.45 34.31 -18.09
CA ALA A 104 -9.74 33.79 -19.26
C ALA A 104 -10.16 32.32 -19.44
N GLY A 105 -10.70 31.98 -20.60
CA GLY A 105 -11.05 30.62 -20.94
C GLY A 105 -9.80 29.75 -21.02
N THR A 106 -9.77 28.68 -20.24
CA THR A 106 -8.90 27.53 -20.47
C THR A 106 -9.77 26.30 -20.57
N SER A 107 -9.93 25.84 -21.81
CA SER A 107 -10.29 24.48 -22.23
C SER A 107 -10.62 23.52 -21.09
N ALA A 108 -11.91 23.20 -20.95
CA ALA A 108 -12.33 21.95 -20.35
C ALA A 108 -11.75 20.81 -21.21
N SER A 109 -10.52 20.39 -20.91
CA SER A 109 -10.09 19.04 -21.25
C SER A 109 -11.09 18.13 -20.54
N GLN A 110 -11.85 17.34 -21.30
CA GLN A 110 -12.61 16.23 -20.75
C GLN A 110 -11.62 15.39 -19.95
N GLY A 111 -11.64 15.59 -18.64
CA GLY A 111 -10.48 15.39 -17.80
C GLY A 111 -10.16 13.92 -17.68
N LEU A 112 -8.99 13.53 -18.18
CA LEU A 112 -8.37 12.27 -17.77
C LEU A 112 -8.40 12.20 -16.23
N PRO A 113 -8.75 11.05 -15.64
CA PRO A 113 -8.76 10.89 -14.19
C PRO A 113 -7.39 11.31 -13.65
N GLN A 114 -7.36 12.39 -12.86
CA GLN A 114 -6.14 12.89 -12.27
C GLN A 114 -5.71 11.92 -11.16
N PRO A 115 -4.45 11.44 -11.16
CA PRO A 115 -3.99 10.57 -10.10
C PRO A 115 -3.83 11.36 -8.80
N PRO A 116 -3.84 10.68 -7.63
CA PRO A 116 -3.50 11.30 -6.36
C PRO A 116 -2.12 11.99 -6.42
N PRO A 117 -1.90 13.06 -5.64
CA PRO A 117 -0.58 13.66 -5.47
C PRO A 117 0.46 12.60 -5.10
N GLY A 118 1.62 12.62 -5.78
CA GLY A 118 2.70 11.65 -5.55
C GLY A 118 2.51 10.30 -6.26
N MET A 119 1.40 10.08 -6.97
CA MET A 119 1.15 8.85 -7.72
C MET A 119 1.00 9.11 -9.22
N SER A 120 1.42 8.13 -10.04
CA SER A 120 1.05 8.10 -11.46
C SER A 120 -0.35 7.51 -11.64
N VAL A 121 -1.00 7.79 -12.78
CA VAL A 121 -2.28 7.13 -13.15
C VAL A 121 -2.13 5.61 -13.17
N TYR A 122 -0.96 5.11 -13.59
CA TYR A 122 -0.66 3.69 -13.58
C TYR A 122 -0.61 3.13 -12.15
N ALA A 123 0.13 3.78 -11.24
CA ALA A 123 0.24 3.35 -9.84
C ALA A 123 -1.13 3.33 -9.13
N ALA A 124 -1.95 4.38 -9.33
CA ALA A 124 -3.29 4.44 -8.77
C ALA A 124 -4.18 3.29 -9.30
N LYS A 125 -4.16 3.03 -10.61
CA LYS A 125 -4.88 1.89 -11.22
C LYS A 125 -4.38 0.55 -10.71
N ARG A 126 -3.07 0.41 -10.58
CA ARG A 126 -2.40 -0.80 -10.12
C ARG A 126 -2.81 -1.16 -8.70
N VAL A 127 -2.85 -0.20 -7.77
CA VAL A 127 -3.26 -0.48 -6.38
C VAL A 127 -4.76 -0.71 -6.27
N ILE A 128 -5.60 0.04 -6.99
CA ILE A 128 -7.07 -0.18 -6.98
C ILE A 128 -7.44 -1.55 -7.55
N GLY A 129 -6.73 -2.00 -8.59
CA GLY A 129 -7.00 -3.29 -9.23
C GLY A 129 -8.42 -3.38 -9.78
N GLU A 130 -9.01 -4.57 -9.67
CA GLU A 130 -10.38 -4.84 -10.11
C GLU A 130 -11.44 -4.44 -9.07
N THR A 131 -11.07 -4.43 -7.78
CA THR A 131 -11.98 -4.16 -6.66
C THR A 131 -11.37 -3.10 -5.76
N GLN A 132 -12.00 -1.93 -5.71
CA GLN A 132 -11.57 -0.84 -4.83
C GLN A 132 -11.78 -1.21 -3.36
N TRP A 133 -10.75 -1.02 -2.54
CA TRP A 133 -10.85 -1.20 -1.09
C TRP A 133 -11.71 -0.12 -0.44
N SER A 134 -12.45 -0.51 0.60
CA SER A 134 -13.07 0.47 1.49
C SER A 134 -12.00 1.26 2.25
N PRO A 135 -12.32 2.46 2.78
CA PRO A 135 -11.40 3.22 3.61
C PRO A 135 -10.85 2.42 4.80
N GLU A 136 -11.66 1.57 5.41
CA GLU A 136 -11.30 0.70 6.54
C GLU A 136 -10.36 -0.43 6.09
N GLN A 137 -10.64 -1.04 4.94
CA GLN A 137 -9.77 -2.08 4.36
C GLN A 137 -8.41 -1.49 3.97
N LEU A 138 -8.38 -0.28 3.41
CA LEU A 138 -7.13 0.39 3.08
C LEU A 138 -6.32 0.70 4.36
N GLU A 139 -6.97 1.13 5.44
CA GLU A 139 -6.29 1.32 6.73
C GLU A 139 -5.66 0.02 7.22
N GLN A 140 -6.40 -1.09 7.17
CA GLN A 140 -5.88 -2.40 7.54
C GLN A 140 -4.68 -2.81 6.66
N CYS A 141 -4.75 -2.56 5.35
CA CYS A 141 -3.63 -2.82 4.44
C CYS A 141 -2.40 -2.00 4.83
N LYS A 142 -2.56 -0.69 5.08
CA LYS A 142 -1.46 0.19 5.51
C LYS A 142 -0.87 -0.23 6.85
N LEU A 143 -1.70 -0.58 7.84
CA LEU A 143 -1.25 -1.14 9.12
C LEU A 143 -0.52 -2.48 8.93
N GLY A 144 -0.98 -3.33 8.02
CA GLY A 144 -0.31 -4.57 7.67
C GLY A 144 1.08 -4.34 7.08
N VAL A 145 1.24 -3.33 6.23
CA VAL A 145 2.54 -2.91 5.70
C VAL A 145 3.47 -2.44 6.83
N VAL A 146 2.99 -1.58 7.73
CA VAL A 146 3.80 -1.11 8.87
C VAL A 146 4.24 -2.28 9.76
N LYS A 147 3.33 -3.18 10.14
CA LYS A 147 3.65 -4.40 10.93
C LYS A 147 4.66 -5.31 10.23
N PHE A 148 4.54 -5.46 8.91
CA PHE A 148 5.47 -6.25 8.12
C PHE A 148 6.89 -5.67 8.15
N ILE A 149 7.01 -4.33 8.10
CA ILE A 149 8.29 -3.63 8.22
C ILE A 149 8.86 -3.74 9.63
N GLU A 150 8.03 -3.51 10.67
CA GLU A 150 8.40 -3.67 12.09
C GLU A 150 8.95 -5.07 12.40
N ALA A 151 8.39 -6.10 11.73
CA ALA A 151 8.83 -7.48 11.86
C ALA A 151 10.20 -7.78 11.22
N LYS A 152 10.94 -6.76 10.75
CA LYS A 152 12.28 -6.86 10.16
C LYS A 152 12.39 -7.91 9.05
N GLN A 153 11.32 -8.03 8.26
CA GLN A 153 11.29 -8.96 7.12
C GLN A 153 12.23 -8.49 6.00
N VAL A 154 12.43 -7.18 5.88
CA VAL A 154 13.23 -6.49 4.86
C VAL A 154 14.28 -5.62 5.56
N PRO A 155 15.47 -5.39 4.94
CA PRO A 155 16.47 -4.48 5.49
C PRO A 155 15.91 -3.08 5.79
N GLU A 156 16.31 -2.53 6.94
CA GLU A 156 15.77 -1.25 7.43
C GLU A 156 16.04 -0.08 6.47
N VAL A 157 17.20 -0.07 5.82
CA VAL A 157 17.59 0.97 4.85
C VAL A 157 16.61 1.09 3.67
N GLU A 158 15.97 -0.01 3.28
CA GLU A 158 15.03 -0.04 2.15
C GLU A 158 13.60 0.37 2.55
N THR A 159 13.32 0.46 3.86
CA THR A 159 11.96 0.66 4.39
C THR A 159 11.77 1.98 5.15
N VAL A 160 12.84 2.77 5.34
CA VAL A 160 12.75 4.09 6.01
C VAL A 160 11.74 5.01 5.32
N ILE A 161 11.74 5.06 3.99
CA ILE A 161 10.84 5.93 3.22
C ILE A 161 9.38 5.54 3.47
N HIS A 162 9.07 4.25 3.53
CA HIS A 162 7.74 3.73 3.84
C HIS A 162 7.28 4.18 5.23
N LEU A 163 8.16 4.10 6.24
CA LEU A 163 7.83 4.54 7.59
C LEU A 163 7.60 6.05 7.68
N VAL A 164 8.40 6.86 6.97
CA VAL A 164 8.22 8.32 6.92
C VAL A 164 6.89 8.72 6.27
N ILE A 165 6.49 8.02 5.21
CA ILE A 165 5.20 8.27 4.56
C ILE A 165 4.06 7.79 5.45
N ALA A 166 4.19 6.61 6.04
CA ALA A 166 3.19 6.05 6.95
C ALA A 166 2.99 6.91 8.22
N SER A 167 4.05 7.53 8.75
CA SER A 167 3.95 8.44 9.92
C SER A 167 3.21 9.74 9.61
N SER A 168 3.09 10.09 8.32
CA SER A 168 2.31 11.23 7.84
C SER A 168 0.88 10.85 7.41
N ASP A 169 0.44 9.60 7.66
CA ASP A 169 -0.90 9.15 7.28
C ASP A 169 -1.99 9.92 8.04
N THR A 170 -3.12 10.17 7.36
CA THR A 170 -4.24 10.91 7.95
C THR A 170 -4.95 10.16 9.07
N ARG A 171 -4.88 8.82 9.11
CA ARG A 171 -5.43 8.01 10.20
C ARG A 171 -4.38 7.84 11.28
N HIS A 172 -4.75 8.22 12.51
CA HIS A 172 -3.86 8.22 13.67
C HIS A 172 -3.26 6.84 13.99
N SER A 173 -4.00 5.76 13.75
CA SER A 173 -3.56 4.37 13.95
C SER A 173 -2.31 4.03 13.14
N VAL A 174 -2.31 4.33 11.85
CA VAL A 174 -1.19 4.11 10.93
C VAL A 174 -0.03 5.03 11.28
N ALA A 175 -0.31 6.33 11.46
CA ALA A 175 0.69 7.33 11.77
C ALA A 175 1.46 7.01 13.07
N THR A 176 0.74 6.65 14.13
CA THR A 176 1.34 6.34 15.43
C THR A 176 2.19 5.08 15.39
N ALA A 177 1.72 4.02 14.73
CA ALA A 177 2.48 2.78 14.60
C ALA A 177 3.82 3.03 13.88
N ALA A 178 3.76 3.75 12.75
CA ALA A 178 4.94 4.08 11.97
C ALA A 178 5.89 5.04 12.71
N ASP A 179 5.39 6.03 13.44
CA ASP A 179 6.20 6.96 14.23
C ASP A 179 6.92 6.26 15.40
N LEU A 180 6.24 5.33 16.09
CA LEU A 180 6.85 4.53 17.14
C LEU A 180 8.02 3.69 16.59
N GLU A 181 7.83 3.06 15.43
CA GLU A 181 8.88 2.27 14.80
C GLU A 181 10.01 3.14 14.24
N LEU A 182 9.70 4.32 13.68
CA LEU A 182 10.73 5.23 13.19
C LEU A 182 11.63 5.74 14.33
N LYS A 183 11.04 6.03 15.49
CA LYS A 183 11.78 6.43 16.71
C LYS A 183 12.63 5.31 17.29
N SER A 184 12.22 4.04 17.12
CA SER A 184 13.01 2.89 17.59
C SER A 184 14.32 2.71 16.82
N LYS A 185 14.44 3.35 15.64
CA LYS A 185 15.60 3.27 14.72
C LYS A 185 16.53 4.48 14.77
N GLN A 186 16.24 5.50 15.57
CA GLN A 186 17.09 6.70 15.78
C GLN A 186 18.08 6.50 16.92
#